data_AF-A0A6H9S2Y4-F1
#
_entry.id   AF-A0A6H9S2Y4-F1
#
_cell.length_a   1.000
_cell.length_b   1.000
_cell.length_c   1.000
_cell.angle_alpha   90.00
_cell.angle_beta   90.00
_cell.angle_gamma   90.00
#
_symmetry.space_group_name_H-M   'P 1'
#
loop_
_entity.id
_entity.type
_entity.pdbx_description
1 polymer ?
#
loop_
_entity_poly.entity_id
_entity_poly.type
_entity_poly.pdbx_seq_one_letter_code
_entity_poly.pdbx_strand_id
1 'polypeptide(L)'
;GGAGQITVSSLQAQSITGVFSGSTGQFVTTSQTDVAYPTKKGWYLPLVYNNALTGERVINPANLVSGRVVFTTAAVDTTDPCASFGTGKLIELDAFNGKMLNYAVLDTNGDGTINSSDTISSGVVFTGGIPTLSAVVSASGATNMIVNDSSGNITELLEKSVGGSRRIMWRQIQ
;
A
#
# COMPACT_ATOMS: atom_id res chain seq x y z
N GLY A 1 -28.31 -1.32 -24.31
CA GLY A 1 -27.30 -1.17 -23.26
C GLY A 1 -25.94 -1.38 -23.89
N GLY A 2 -25.04 -0.40 -23.81
CA GLY A 2 -23.70 -0.51 -24.40
C GLY A 2 -22.81 -1.44 -23.58
N ALA A 3 -22.03 -2.29 -24.24
CA ALA A 3 -21.11 -3.22 -23.60
C ALA A 3 -20.02 -2.43 -22.85
N GLY A 4 -20.09 -2.42 -21.52
CA GLY A 4 -18.97 -2.00 -20.68
C GLY A 4 -17.87 -3.05 -20.76
N GLN A 5 -16.94 -2.90 -21.71
CA GLN A 5 -15.74 -3.74 -21.78
C GLN A 5 -14.50 -2.90 -21.51
N ILE A 6 -14.32 -2.49 -20.26
CA ILE A 6 -12.99 -2.12 -19.78
C ILE A 6 -12.20 -3.42 -19.65
N THR A 7 -11.15 -3.56 -20.45
CA THR A 7 -10.25 -4.72 -20.40
C THR A 7 -8.89 -4.28 -19.82
N VAL A 8 -8.01 -5.23 -19.49
CA VAL A 8 -6.66 -4.90 -18.99
C VAL A 8 -5.85 -4.03 -19.94
N SER A 9 -6.09 -4.13 -21.26
CA SER A 9 -5.43 -3.26 -22.25
C SER A 9 -5.93 -1.80 -22.17
N SER A 10 -7.14 -1.59 -21.64
CA SER A 10 -7.70 -0.27 -21.34
C SER A 10 -7.12 0.36 -20.07
N LEU A 11 -6.33 -0.39 -19.29
CA LEU A 11 -5.72 0.05 -18.03
C LEU A 11 -4.20 0.25 -18.20
N GLN A 12 -3.62 1.12 -17.38
CA GLN A 12 -2.17 1.27 -17.25
C GLN A 12 -1.65 0.16 -16.33
N ALA A 13 -0.66 -0.59 -16.80
CA ALA A 13 0.01 -1.56 -15.94
C ALA A 13 0.98 -0.83 -15.01
N GLN A 14 0.91 -1.19 -13.73
CA GLN A 14 1.95 -0.90 -12.74
C GLN A 14 2.68 -2.22 -12.42
N SER A 15 3.82 -2.15 -11.76
CA SER A 15 4.61 -3.33 -11.39
C SER A 15 5.32 -3.13 -10.07
N ILE A 16 5.51 -4.20 -9.30
CA ILE A 16 6.50 -4.23 -8.21
C ILE A 16 7.88 -4.29 -8.87
N THR A 17 8.73 -3.30 -8.58
CA THR A 17 10.04 -3.13 -9.22
C THR A 17 11.19 -3.57 -8.33
N GLY A 18 10.98 -3.65 -7.01
CA GLY A 18 12.04 -4.05 -6.09
C GLY A 18 11.56 -4.28 -4.67
N VAL A 19 12.46 -4.88 -3.89
CA VAL A 19 12.38 -4.96 -2.44
C VAL A 19 13.77 -4.59 -1.90
N PHE A 20 13.83 -3.74 -0.88
CA PHE A 20 15.08 -3.36 -0.23
C PHE A 20 14.96 -3.41 1.29
N SER A 21 16.08 -3.55 1.99
CA SER A 21 16.14 -3.50 3.44
C SER A 21 16.36 -2.07 3.90
N GLY A 22 15.47 -1.56 4.75
CA GLY A 22 15.70 -0.38 5.58
C GLY A 22 16.08 -0.79 7.02
N SER A 23 16.19 0.18 7.92
CA SER A 23 16.53 -0.08 9.33
C SER A 23 15.39 -0.73 10.11
N THR A 24 14.15 -0.47 9.70
CA THR A 24 12.91 -0.89 10.39
C THR A 24 12.22 -2.07 9.74
N GLY A 25 12.72 -2.57 8.61
CA GLY A 25 12.13 -3.69 7.90
C GLY A 25 12.48 -3.74 6.43
N GLN A 26 11.72 -4.53 5.68
CA GLN A 26 11.82 -4.61 4.23
C GLN A 26 10.74 -3.75 3.57
N PHE A 27 11.14 -3.01 2.56
CA PHE A 27 10.31 -2.07 1.83
C PHE A 27 10.14 -2.48 0.39
N VAL A 28 8.99 -2.14 -0.19
CA VAL A 28 8.63 -2.46 -1.56
C VAL A 28 8.75 -1.21 -2.41
N THR A 29 9.25 -1.34 -3.64
CA THR A 29 9.14 -0.30 -4.66
C THR A 29 8.24 -0.76 -5.78
N THR A 30 7.45 0.16 -6.33
CA THR A 30 6.63 -0.06 -7.53
C THR A 30 6.97 0.95 -8.61
N SER A 31 6.42 0.75 -9.80
CA SER A 31 6.58 1.67 -10.93
C SER A 31 6.03 3.05 -10.63
N GLN A 32 6.64 4.07 -11.25
CA GLN A 32 6.24 5.47 -11.13
C GLN A 32 5.53 6.00 -12.39
N THR A 33 4.93 5.10 -13.18
CA THR A 33 4.33 5.44 -14.47
C THR A 33 2.98 6.12 -14.28
N ASP A 34 2.80 7.28 -14.91
CA ASP A 34 1.51 7.98 -14.93
C ASP A 34 0.49 7.28 -15.82
N VAL A 35 -0.79 7.42 -15.46
CA VAL A 35 -1.90 6.93 -16.28
C VAL A 35 -2.25 8.01 -17.30
N ALA A 36 -2.13 7.67 -18.58
CA ALA A 36 -2.49 8.56 -19.69
C ALA A 36 -4.02 8.64 -19.87
N TYR A 37 -4.73 9.36 -18.99
CA TYR A 37 -6.15 9.65 -19.16
C TYR A 37 -6.40 10.65 -20.30
N PRO A 38 -7.52 10.56 -21.03
CA PRO A 38 -8.59 9.56 -20.91
C PRO A 38 -8.36 8.30 -21.75
N THR A 39 -7.20 8.16 -22.41
CA THR A 39 -6.86 7.01 -23.27
C THR A 39 -6.85 5.71 -22.47
N LYS A 40 -6.24 5.74 -21.28
CA LYS A 40 -6.39 4.72 -20.25
C LYS A 40 -7.58 5.06 -19.35
N LYS A 41 -8.26 4.03 -18.84
CA LYS A 41 -9.46 4.12 -18.00
C LYS A 41 -9.18 3.88 -16.51
N GLY A 42 -7.93 3.66 -16.17
CA GLY A 42 -7.50 3.31 -14.82
C GLY A 42 -6.13 2.65 -14.86
N TRP A 43 -5.79 1.98 -13.77
CA TRP A 43 -4.56 1.25 -13.58
C TRP A 43 -4.82 -0.11 -12.92
N TYR A 44 -3.83 -1.00 -13.00
CA TYR A 44 -3.81 -2.23 -12.22
C TYR A 44 -2.37 -2.55 -11.80
N LEU A 45 -2.23 -3.23 -10.68
CA LEU A 45 -0.95 -3.72 -10.17
C LEU A 45 -1.03 -5.25 -10.05
N PRO A 46 -0.33 -6.02 -10.89
CA PRO A 46 -0.08 -7.43 -10.62
C PRO A 46 0.73 -7.58 -9.34
N LEU A 47 0.26 -8.40 -8.40
CA LEU A 47 0.99 -8.77 -7.19
C LEU A 47 2.01 -9.88 -7.52
N VAL A 48 2.90 -9.58 -8.46
CA VAL A 48 3.93 -10.47 -8.97
C VAL A 48 5.24 -9.70 -8.98
N TYR A 49 6.27 -10.30 -8.40
CA TYR A 49 7.63 -9.77 -8.40
C TYR A 49 8.60 -10.83 -8.91
N ASN A 50 9.54 -10.46 -9.78
CA ASN A 50 10.49 -11.38 -10.42
C ASN A 50 9.85 -12.62 -11.07
N ASN A 51 8.67 -12.45 -11.69
CA ASN A 51 7.87 -13.53 -12.30
C ASN A 51 7.46 -14.66 -11.32
N ALA A 52 7.56 -14.45 -10.00
CA ALA A 52 7.13 -15.41 -9.00
C ALA A 52 5.61 -15.33 -8.77
N LEU A 53 4.90 -16.41 -9.09
CA LEU A 53 3.44 -16.53 -8.89
C LEU A 53 3.17 -17.17 -7.52
N THR A 54 3.16 -16.35 -6.47
CA THR A 54 2.98 -16.80 -5.08
C THR A 54 1.51 -16.93 -4.67
N GLY A 55 0.58 -16.63 -5.57
CA GLY A 55 -0.85 -16.60 -5.23
C GLY A 55 -1.24 -15.43 -4.31
N GLU A 56 -0.38 -14.40 -4.21
CA GLU A 56 -0.61 -13.21 -3.39
C GLU A 56 -1.88 -12.46 -3.82
N ARG A 57 -2.72 -12.08 -2.86
CA ARG A 57 -4.06 -11.49 -3.08
C ARG A 57 -4.32 -10.33 -2.13
N VAL A 58 -5.19 -9.42 -2.55
CA VAL A 58 -5.84 -8.47 -1.64
C VAL A 58 -7.09 -9.14 -1.08
N ILE A 59 -7.14 -9.34 0.24
CA ILE A 59 -8.27 -10.00 0.92
C ILE A 59 -9.04 -9.06 1.86
N ASN A 60 -8.53 -7.85 2.08
CA ASN A 60 -9.18 -6.80 2.86
C ASN A 60 -9.49 -5.59 1.96
N PRO A 61 -10.55 -4.81 2.26
CA PRO A 61 -10.82 -3.56 1.55
C PRO A 61 -9.63 -2.60 1.63
N ALA A 62 -9.39 -1.88 0.52
CA ALA A 62 -8.41 -0.80 0.51
C ALA A 62 -8.96 0.45 1.23
N ASN A 63 -8.09 1.19 1.89
CA ASN A 63 -8.37 2.49 2.49
C ASN A 63 -7.92 3.61 1.54
N LEU A 64 -8.69 4.70 1.49
CA LEU A 64 -8.27 5.93 0.85
C LEU A 64 -7.77 6.90 1.91
N VAL A 65 -6.47 7.21 1.87
CA VAL A 65 -5.79 8.07 2.82
C VAL A 65 -5.14 9.20 2.04
N SER A 66 -5.65 10.42 2.18
CA SER A 66 -5.01 11.62 1.60
C SER A 66 -4.67 11.55 0.10
N GLY A 67 -5.57 10.97 -0.71
CA GLY A 67 -5.36 10.80 -2.17
C GLY A 67 -4.53 9.57 -2.54
N ARG A 68 -4.23 8.70 -1.58
CA ARG A 68 -3.47 7.47 -1.74
C ARG A 68 -4.37 6.28 -1.44
N VAL A 69 -4.15 5.19 -2.15
CA VAL A 69 -4.80 3.90 -1.87
C VAL A 69 -3.83 3.05 -1.05
N VAL A 70 -4.30 2.60 0.11
CA VAL A 70 -3.53 1.78 1.05
C VAL A 70 -4.25 0.45 1.24
N PHE A 71 -3.57 -0.66 1.02
CA PHE A 71 -4.16 -1.98 1.17
C PHE A 71 -3.12 -2.99 1.65
N THR A 72 -3.60 -4.06 2.28
CA THR A 72 -2.76 -5.19 2.63
C THR A 72 -2.97 -6.36 1.69
N THR A 73 -1.93 -7.18 1.53
CA THR A 73 -1.95 -8.40 0.75
C THR A 73 -1.72 -9.61 1.64
N ALA A 74 -2.12 -10.77 1.15
CA ALA A 74 -1.88 -12.07 1.78
C ALA A 74 -1.31 -13.04 0.74
N ALA A 75 -0.19 -13.67 1.08
CA ALA A 75 0.41 -14.78 0.37
C ALA A 75 0.55 -15.95 1.35
N VAL A 76 -0.03 -17.10 0.99
CA VAL A 76 0.05 -18.35 1.74
C VAL A 76 0.72 -19.37 0.83
N ASP A 77 1.41 -20.34 1.42
CA ASP A 77 1.90 -21.48 0.65
C ASP A 77 0.72 -22.14 -0.09
N THR A 78 0.82 -22.18 -1.41
CA THR A 78 -0.22 -22.75 -2.27
C THR A 78 -0.03 -24.24 -2.50
N THR A 79 1.07 -24.82 -2.01
CA THR A 79 1.43 -26.23 -2.15
C THR A 79 1.09 -27.06 -0.91
N ASP A 80 0.98 -26.43 0.27
CA ASP A 80 0.55 -27.06 1.51
C ASP A 80 -0.79 -26.49 2.00
N PRO A 81 -1.91 -27.22 1.89
CA PRO A 81 -3.22 -26.76 2.35
C PRO A 81 -3.32 -26.62 3.88
N CYS A 82 -2.37 -27.16 4.63
CA CYS A 82 -2.29 -27.07 6.09
C CYS A 82 -1.35 -25.95 6.56
N ALA A 83 -0.73 -25.20 5.63
CA ALA A 83 0.16 -24.10 5.99
C ALA A 83 -0.59 -23.05 6.81
N SER A 84 -0.18 -22.90 8.07
CA SER A 84 -0.71 -21.90 9.00
C SER A 84 0.06 -20.58 8.95
N PHE A 85 1.10 -20.51 8.12
CA PHE A 85 1.98 -19.36 7.98
C PHE A 85 1.77 -18.67 6.65
N GLY A 86 1.55 -17.36 6.71
CA GLY A 86 1.42 -16.52 5.53
C GLY A 86 2.27 -15.27 5.68
N THR A 87 2.57 -14.67 4.55
CA THR A 87 3.26 -13.38 4.47
C THR A 87 2.35 -12.39 3.78
N GLY A 88 2.76 -11.14 3.74
CA GLY A 88 2.05 -10.15 2.96
C GLY A 88 2.79 -8.84 2.88
N LYS A 89 2.10 -7.83 2.40
CA LYS A 89 2.63 -6.48 2.25
C LYS A 89 1.55 -5.51 2.68
N LEU A 90 1.96 -4.37 3.23
CA LEU A 90 1.16 -3.16 3.15
C LEU A 90 1.66 -2.40 1.93
N ILE A 91 0.77 -2.04 1.02
CA ILE A 91 1.08 -1.30 -0.20
C ILE A 91 0.35 0.04 -0.16
N GLU A 92 1.05 1.11 -0.52
CA GLU A 92 0.56 2.47 -0.61
C GLU A 92 0.96 3.09 -1.95
N LEU A 93 -0.05 3.56 -2.69
CA LEU A 93 0.12 4.08 -4.05
C LEU A 93 -0.71 5.36 -4.24
N ASP A 94 -0.34 6.19 -5.21
CA ASP A 94 -1.20 7.26 -5.70
C ASP A 94 -2.55 6.69 -6.17
N ALA A 95 -3.67 7.20 -5.67
CA ALA A 95 -4.97 6.59 -5.96
C ALA A 95 -5.38 6.71 -7.44
N PHE A 96 -4.97 7.78 -8.12
CA PHE A 96 -5.36 8.04 -9.51
C PHE A 96 -4.48 7.31 -10.52
N ASN A 97 -3.21 7.10 -10.18
CA ASN A 97 -2.22 6.52 -11.09
C ASN A 97 -1.82 5.09 -10.73
N GLY A 98 -1.99 4.67 -9.47
CA GLY A 98 -1.47 3.39 -8.97
C GLY A 98 0.05 3.33 -8.88
N LYS A 99 0.69 4.49 -8.97
CA LYS A 99 2.14 4.62 -9.03
C LYS A 99 2.73 4.81 -7.62
N MET A 100 3.97 4.41 -7.43
CA MET A 100 4.74 4.82 -6.25
C MET A 100 4.87 6.35 -6.24
N LEU A 101 4.73 6.96 -5.07
CA LEU A 101 4.92 8.39 -4.92
C LEU A 101 6.39 8.78 -5.19
N ASN A 102 6.64 10.03 -5.59
CA ASN A 102 7.97 10.53 -5.94
C ASN A 102 8.71 11.20 -4.77
N TYR A 103 8.23 10.97 -3.56
CA TYR A 103 8.80 11.44 -2.30
C TYR A 103 8.69 10.33 -1.25
N ALA A 104 9.53 10.38 -0.23
CA ALA A 104 9.48 9.41 0.87
C ALA A 104 8.17 9.55 1.66
N VAL A 105 7.49 8.43 1.85
CA VAL A 105 6.20 8.35 2.56
C VAL A 105 6.28 7.54 3.84
N LEU A 106 7.30 6.72 4.00
CA LEU A 106 7.53 5.86 5.15
C LEU A 106 8.90 6.20 5.76
N ASP A 107 9.00 6.05 7.08
CA ASP A 107 10.28 6.12 7.80
C ASP A 107 11.07 4.81 7.56
N THR A 108 11.96 4.86 6.58
CA THR A 108 12.75 3.70 6.13
C THR A 108 14.06 3.54 6.88
N ASN A 109 14.53 4.60 7.53
CA ASN A 109 15.79 4.60 8.28
C ASN A 109 15.58 4.47 9.80
N GLY A 110 14.34 4.58 10.29
CA GLY A 110 13.95 4.39 11.69
C GLY A 110 14.32 5.54 12.61
N ASP A 111 14.53 6.75 12.10
CA ASP A 111 14.89 7.92 12.91
C ASP A 111 13.68 8.69 13.47
N GLY A 112 12.46 8.24 13.17
CA GLY A 112 11.21 8.86 13.59
C GLY A 112 10.82 10.09 12.78
N THR A 113 11.51 10.40 11.68
CA THR A 113 11.29 11.59 10.86
C THR A 113 11.35 11.30 9.37
N ILE A 114 10.24 11.50 8.66
CA ILE A 114 10.20 11.25 7.21
C ILE A 114 10.74 12.43 6.40
N ASN A 115 11.95 12.26 5.87
CA ASN A 115 12.71 13.29 5.18
C ASN A 115 13.46 12.76 3.94
N SER A 116 14.42 13.52 3.40
CA SER A 116 15.17 13.13 2.19
C SER A 116 16.19 12.01 2.41
N SER A 117 16.45 11.65 3.67
CA SER A 117 17.31 10.53 4.05
C SER A 117 16.57 9.20 3.92
N ASP A 118 15.24 9.23 3.83
CA ASP A 118 14.41 8.07 3.59
C ASP A 118 14.40 7.69 2.11
N THR A 119 14.48 6.38 1.87
CA THR A 119 14.35 5.84 0.52
C THR A 119 12.88 5.82 0.12
N ILE A 120 12.58 6.32 -1.08
CA ILE A 120 11.23 6.29 -1.64
C ILE A 120 10.77 4.83 -1.80
N SER A 121 9.59 4.54 -1.28
CA SER A 121 8.98 3.21 -1.28
C SER A 121 7.47 3.32 -1.47
N SER A 122 6.84 2.19 -1.78
CA SER A 122 5.40 2.01 -1.98
C SER A 122 4.79 1.05 -0.97
N GLY A 123 5.48 0.73 0.12
CA GLY A 123 4.99 -0.25 1.09
C GLY A 123 6.05 -0.98 1.91
N VAL A 124 5.57 -1.87 2.79
CA VAL A 124 6.35 -2.67 3.74
C VAL A 124 6.04 -4.14 3.55
N VAL A 125 7.04 -5.02 3.66
CA VAL A 125 6.88 -6.48 3.63
C VAL A 125 6.72 -7.02 5.04
N PHE A 126 5.71 -7.86 5.23
CA PHE A 126 5.45 -8.59 6.46
C PHE A 126 5.80 -10.06 6.23
N THR A 127 6.87 -10.52 6.87
CA THR A 127 7.28 -11.92 6.84
C THR A 127 6.77 -12.71 8.03
N GLY A 128 6.34 -12.05 9.11
CA GLY A 128 5.91 -12.70 10.35
C GLY A 128 4.45 -13.19 10.35
N GLY A 129 3.65 -12.78 9.38
CA GLY A 129 2.22 -13.11 9.30
C GLY A 129 1.54 -12.35 8.17
N ILE A 130 0.25 -12.62 7.96
CA ILE A 130 -0.59 -11.88 7.01
C ILE A 130 -1.00 -10.54 7.65
N PRO A 131 -0.60 -9.39 7.08
CA PRO A 131 -0.93 -8.08 7.63
C PRO A 131 -2.38 -7.68 7.36
N THR A 132 -2.99 -7.00 8.33
CA THR A 132 -4.27 -6.31 8.22
C THR A 132 -4.09 -4.88 8.70
N LEU A 133 -4.45 -3.91 7.87
CA LEU A 133 -4.48 -2.50 8.26
C LEU A 133 -5.67 -2.26 9.19
N SER A 134 -5.41 -2.12 10.50
CA SER A 134 -6.45 -1.98 11.52
C SER A 134 -6.91 -0.53 11.67
N ALA A 135 -5.97 0.43 11.58
CA ALA A 135 -6.28 1.84 11.74
C ALA A 135 -5.30 2.74 10.99
N VAL A 136 -5.81 3.89 10.56
CA VAL A 136 -5.01 5.02 10.06
C VAL A 136 -5.33 6.20 10.95
N VAL A 137 -4.36 6.63 11.75
CA VAL A 137 -4.52 7.67 12.76
C VAL A 137 -3.68 8.87 12.36
N SER A 138 -4.30 10.03 12.15
CA SER A 138 -3.58 11.26 11.82
C SER A 138 -3.64 12.27 12.97
N ALA A 139 -2.48 12.74 13.41
CA ALA A 139 -2.34 13.73 14.47
C ALA A 139 -1.15 14.65 14.20
N SER A 140 -1.31 15.95 14.46
CA SER A 140 -0.22 16.94 14.49
C SER A 140 0.77 16.91 13.31
N GLY A 141 0.29 16.67 12.09
CA GLY A 141 1.14 16.66 10.88
C GLY A 141 1.89 15.35 10.62
N ALA A 142 1.54 14.26 11.33
CA ALA A 142 1.95 12.91 11.05
C ALA A 142 0.73 11.98 10.89
N THR A 143 0.90 10.90 10.13
CA THR A 143 -0.09 9.84 10.00
C THR A 143 0.57 8.53 10.41
N ASN A 144 -0.05 7.78 11.31
CA ASN A 144 0.41 6.46 11.73
C ASN A 144 -0.56 5.41 11.19
N MET A 145 -0.03 4.38 10.56
CA MET A 145 -0.79 3.18 10.23
C MET A 145 -0.53 2.13 11.30
N ILE A 146 -1.59 1.57 11.86
CA ILE A 146 -1.52 0.44 12.79
C ILE A 146 -1.86 -0.81 12.00
N VAL A 147 -0.91 -1.72 11.92
CA VAL A 147 -1.03 -2.98 11.19
C VAL A 147 -0.88 -4.13 12.17
N ASN A 148 -1.88 -5.00 12.26
CA ASN A 148 -1.76 -6.26 12.99
C ASN A 148 -1.48 -7.39 12.00
N ASP A 149 -0.77 -8.44 12.41
CA ASP A 149 -0.58 -9.64 11.60
C ASP A 149 -1.26 -10.89 12.18
N SER A 150 -1.34 -11.95 11.38
CA SER A 150 -1.93 -13.23 11.79
C SER A 150 -1.16 -13.96 12.89
N SER A 151 0.03 -13.48 13.27
CA SER A 151 0.83 -13.99 14.38
C SER A 151 0.62 -13.19 15.67
N GLY A 152 -0.27 -12.20 15.63
CA GLY A 152 -0.62 -11.36 16.79
C GLY A 152 0.33 -10.19 17.02
N ASN A 153 1.29 -9.94 16.12
CA ASN A 153 2.14 -8.76 16.23
C ASN A 153 1.37 -7.50 15.82
N ILE A 154 1.76 -6.38 16.41
CA ILE A 154 1.29 -5.05 16.03
C ILE A 154 2.51 -4.25 15.57
N THR A 155 2.40 -3.66 14.38
CA THR A 155 3.41 -2.79 13.78
C THR A 155 2.80 -1.41 13.58
N GLU A 156 3.47 -0.39 14.10
CA GLU A 156 3.16 1.01 13.81
C GLU A 156 4.08 1.50 12.69
N LEU A 157 3.48 2.01 11.62
CA LEU A 157 4.21 2.61 10.51
C LEU A 157 3.99 4.11 10.53
N LEU A 158 5.07 4.86 10.73
CA LEU A 158 5.06 6.31 10.57
C LEU A 158 4.97 6.64 9.08
N GLU A 159 3.99 7.47 8.73
CA GLU A 159 3.71 7.89 7.37
C GLU A 159 3.74 9.43 7.24
N LYS A 160 4.21 9.90 6.09
CA LYS A 160 4.27 11.34 5.80
C LYS A 160 2.86 11.87 5.62
N SER A 161 2.45 12.76 6.53
CA SER A 161 1.16 13.43 6.39
C SER A 161 1.12 14.27 5.11
N VAL A 162 0.03 14.14 4.35
CA VAL A 162 -0.32 15.15 3.34
C VAL A 162 -1.12 16.22 4.07
N GLY A 163 -0.57 17.42 4.19
CA GLY A 163 -1.31 18.57 4.73
C GLY A 163 -2.62 18.76 3.96
N GLY A 164 -3.76 18.78 4.66
CA GLY A 164 -5.05 19.02 4.02
C GLY A 164 -6.29 18.39 4.68
N SER A 165 -6.14 17.43 5.60
CA SER A 165 -7.32 16.87 6.29
C SER A 165 -7.87 17.84 7.33
N ARG A 166 -8.84 18.67 6.93
CA ARG A 166 -9.69 19.41 7.87
C ARG A 166 -10.76 18.44 8.37
N ARG A 167 -10.86 18.24 9.68
CA ARG A 167 -11.95 17.46 10.28
C ARG A 167 -13.29 18.11 9.89
N ILE A 168 -14.16 17.38 9.21
CA ILE A 168 -15.56 17.79 9.05
C ILE A 168 -16.24 17.41 10.36
N MET A 169 -16.44 18.41 11.22
CA MET A 169 -17.18 18.22 12.47
C MET A 169 -18.67 18.35 12.16
N TRP A 170 -19.47 17.41 12.65
CA TRP A 170 -20.92 17.55 12.59
C TRP A 170 -21.35 18.64 13.58
N ARG A 171 -22.17 19.59 13.12
CA ARG A 171 -22.88 20.55 13.99
C ARG A 171 -24.36 20.22 13.91
N GLN A 172 -24.94 19.87 15.04
CA GLN A 172 -26.39 19.74 15.15
C GLN A 172 -27.05 21.10 14.97
N ILE A 173 -28.02 21.16 14.07
CA ILE A 173 -28.92 22.29 13.90
C ILE A 173 -30.23 21.89 14.60
N GLN A 174 -30.65 22.69 15.58
CA GLN A 174 -32.00 22.65 16.14
C GLN A 174 -32.80 23.80 15.55
#